data_AF-G3MJR2-F1
#
_entry.id   AF-G3MJR2-F1
#
_cell.length_a   1.000
_cell.length_b   1.000
_cell.length_c   1.000
_cell.angle_alpha   90.00
_cell.angle_beta   90.00
_cell.angle_gamma   90.00
#
_symmetry.space_group_name_H-M   'P 1'
#
loop_
_entity.id
_entity.type
_entity.pdbx_description
1 polymer ?
#
loop_
_entity_poly.entity_id
_entity_poly.type
_entity_poly.pdbx_seq_one_letter_code
_entity_poly.pdbx_strand_id
1 'polypeptide(L)'
;TNTDMSYRELKATKAHLKLNTRKLYMADGYAVKELLKITALLYDAMRAKAGDEESGNTGLPVAMPYIHNYDAASKFSDLKMTRQLASEITQQGAILYDHLGKEAELKEIRTATLSKQLEITDIEKCLQDAIKAVLEQTSELQRRIESVASDEANLEAKIEKKKTELERNQKRLATLRAVRPAFMDEYERIEEELSQVYGTYVVKIRCLAYLEEQLEELEKAQKIEFAVREQRMKTAARPSDQGLAAKQEFSDALGLDVA
;
A
#
# COMPACT_ATOMS: atom_id res chain seq x y z
N THR A 1 -22.07 14.77 58.74
CA THR A 1 -23.41 14.36 58.24
C THR A 1 -24.34 15.52 57.88
N ASN A 2 -23.97 16.79 58.11
CA ASN A 2 -24.83 17.95 57.76
C ASN A 2 -24.69 18.47 56.32
N THR A 3 -23.75 17.96 55.52
CA THR A 3 -23.57 18.37 54.12
C THR A 3 -24.50 17.64 53.14
N ASP A 4 -25.10 16.52 53.56
CA ASP A 4 -25.89 15.65 52.68
C ASP A 4 -27.38 16.05 52.59
N MET A 5 -27.87 16.91 53.49
CA MET A 5 -29.23 17.48 53.40
C MET A 5 -29.33 18.60 52.35
N SER A 6 -28.29 19.42 52.18
CA SER A 6 -28.34 20.60 51.31
C SER A 6 -28.39 20.26 49.82
N TYR A 7 -27.71 19.19 49.38
CA TYR A 7 -27.77 18.74 47.98
C TYR A 7 -29.09 18.06 47.61
N ARG A 8 -29.80 17.48 48.59
CA ARG A 8 -31.09 16.78 48.38
C ARG A 8 -32.26 17.73 48.15
N GLU A 9 -32.18 18.97 48.63
CA GLU A 9 -33.21 19.99 48.41
C GLU A 9 -33.03 20.77 47.10
N LEU A 10 -31.81 20.80 46.54
CA LEU A 10 -31.46 21.77 45.50
C LEU A 10 -31.94 21.42 44.07
N LYS A 11 -32.43 20.20 43.81
CA LYS A 11 -32.86 19.77 42.46
C LYS A 11 -34.39 19.65 42.25
N ALA A 12 -35.21 19.86 43.27
CA ALA A 12 -36.68 19.83 43.15
C ALA A 12 -37.32 21.23 43.01
N THR A 13 -36.57 22.30 43.28
CA THR A 13 -37.09 23.66 43.42
C THR A 13 -37.38 24.37 42.09
N LYS A 14 -36.81 23.93 40.96
CA LYS A 14 -37.09 24.54 39.64
C LYS A 14 -38.41 24.09 38.99
N ALA A 15 -38.99 22.96 39.44
CA ALA A 15 -40.22 22.40 38.87
C ALA A 15 -41.42 22.42 39.84
N HIS A 16 -41.30 23.07 41.00
CA HIS A 16 -42.30 23.11 42.07
C HIS A 16 -42.88 21.73 42.47
N LEU A 17 -42.12 20.65 42.26
CA LEU A 17 -42.59 19.29 42.50
C LEU A 17 -42.05 18.76 43.83
N LYS A 18 -42.96 18.44 44.78
CA LYS A 18 -42.59 17.85 46.07
C LYS A 18 -42.30 16.35 45.92
N LEU A 19 -41.02 16.03 45.72
CA LEU A 19 -40.52 14.65 45.62
C LEU A 19 -39.91 14.19 46.95
N ASN A 20 -40.23 12.95 47.36
CA ASN A 20 -39.56 12.32 48.50
C ASN A 20 -38.32 11.55 48.02
N THR A 21 -37.14 12.15 48.17
CA THR A 21 -35.87 11.56 47.71
C THR A 21 -35.54 10.24 48.39
N ARG A 22 -35.92 10.04 49.66
CA ARG A 22 -35.71 8.78 50.38
C ARG A 22 -36.47 7.62 49.72
N LYS A 23 -37.73 7.85 49.34
CA LYS A 23 -38.55 6.84 48.65
C LYS A 23 -38.06 6.58 47.22
N LEU A 24 -37.51 7.59 46.56
CA LEU A 24 -36.89 7.43 45.24
C LEU A 24 -35.64 6.55 45.30
N TYR A 25 -34.80 6.71 46.34
CA TYR A 25 -33.57 5.92 46.53
C TYR A 25 -33.83 4.47 46.97
N MET A 26 -34.98 4.16 47.57
CA MET A 26 -35.33 2.80 47.98
C MET A 26 -35.53 1.83 46.80
N ALA A 27 -35.74 2.35 45.58
CA ALA A 27 -35.85 1.59 44.33
C ALA A 27 -36.89 0.44 44.35
N ASP A 28 -37.90 0.55 45.19
CA ASP A 28 -39.00 -0.42 45.34
C ASP A 28 -40.33 0.16 44.83
N GLY A 29 -41.46 -0.49 45.16
CA GLY A 29 -42.79 0.00 44.77
C GLY A 29 -43.13 1.42 45.27
N TYR A 30 -42.42 1.95 46.27
CA TYR A 30 -42.58 3.34 46.71
C TYR A 30 -41.84 4.34 45.81
N ALA A 31 -40.75 3.92 45.14
CA ALA A 31 -40.05 4.75 44.16
C ALA A 31 -40.91 5.02 42.92
N VAL A 32 -41.68 4.01 42.48
CA VAL A 32 -42.61 4.12 41.36
C VAL A 32 -43.66 5.21 41.60
N LYS A 33 -44.15 5.36 42.84
CA LYS A 33 -45.12 6.40 43.23
C LYS A 33 -44.54 7.81 43.15
N GLU A 34 -43.24 7.98 43.41
CA GLU A 34 -42.56 9.28 43.28
C GLU A 34 -42.22 9.58 41.81
N LEU A 35 -41.82 8.57 41.02
CA LEU A 35 -41.62 8.71 39.57
C LEU A 35 -42.91 9.05 38.83
N LEU A 36 -44.06 8.51 39.25
CA LEU A 36 -45.36 8.79 38.65
C LEU A 36 -45.73 10.28 38.69
N LYS A 37 -45.29 11.01 39.72
CA LYS A 37 -45.50 12.46 39.82
C LYS A 37 -44.75 13.23 38.74
N ILE A 38 -43.57 12.76 38.37
CA ILE A 38 -42.73 13.36 37.31
C ILE A 38 -43.34 13.03 35.94
N THR A 39 -43.73 11.77 35.72
CA THR A 39 -44.29 11.34 34.44
C THR A 39 -45.66 11.94 34.18
N ALA A 40 -46.52 12.11 35.19
CA ALA A 40 -47.80 12.81 35.04
C ALA A 40 -47.60 14.26 34.60
N LEU A 41 -46.70 15.00 35.24
CA LEU A 41 -46.36 16.37 34.85
C LEU A 41 -45.82 16.45 33.40
N LEU A 42 -44.91 15.54 33.04
CA LEU A 42 -44.37 15.47 31.68
C LEU A 42 -45.44 15.10 30.65
N TYR A 43 -46.35 14.19 31.01
CA TYR A 43 -47.44 13.76 30.15
C TYR A 43 -48.44 14.89 29.91
N ASP A 44 -48.79 15.65 30.94
CA ASP A 44 -49.65 16.83 30.82
C ASP A 44 -48.98 17.93 29.99
N ALA A 45 -47.68 18.18 30.20
CA ALA A 45 -46.92 19.13 29.37
C ALA A 45 -46.80 18.68 27.91
N MET A 46 -46.64 17.37 27.67
CA MET A 46 -46.58 16.79 26.34
C MET A 46 -47.94 16.84 25.64
N ARG A 47 -49.05 16.61 26.38
CA ARG A 47 -50.41 16.81 25.87
C ARG A 47 -50.73 18.28 25.61
N ALA A 48 -50.26 19.21 26.44
CA ALA A 48 -50.41 20.64 26.17
C ALA A 48 -49.66 21.06 24.90
N LYS A 49 -48.47 20.49 24.65
CA LYS A 49 -47.72 20.72 23.41
C LYS A 49 -48.35 20.05 22.18
N ALA A 50 -48.95 18.88 22.34
CA ALA A 50 -49.64 18.15 21.27
C ALA A 50 -51.08 18.65 21.02
N GLY A 51 -51.69 19.35 21.98
CA GLY A 51 -53.05 19.87 21.94
C GLY A 51 -53.21 21.24 21.28
N ASP A 52 -52.12 21.85 20.78
CA ASP A 52 -52.19 23.10 20.02
C ASP A 52 -52.47 22.89 18.52
N GLU A 53 -52.62 21.63 18.08
CA GLU A 53 -53.18 21.31 16.74
C GLU A 53 -54.45 20.45 16.77
N GLU A 54 -54.95 20.00 17.94
CA GLU A 54 -56.27 19.36 17.98
C GLU A 54 -56.93 19.41 19.37
N SER A 55 -58.11 20.04 19.38
CA SER A 55 -59.22 19.81 20.32
C SER A 55 -59.28 20.64 21.60
N GLY A 56 -59.72 21.89 21.43
CA GLY A 56 -60.71 22.45 22.33
C GLY A 56 -62.10 22.20 21.76
N ASN A 57 -62.81 21.13 22.18
CA ASN A 57 -64.26 21.11 22.32
C ASN A 57 -64.77 19.76 22.87
N THR A 58 -64.98 19.65 24.18
CA THR A 58 -66.00 18.74 24.72
C THR A 58 -67.37 19.41 24.52
N GLY A 59 -68.03 19.10 23.40
CA GLY A 59 -69.39 19.58 23.13
C GLY A 59 -69.84 19.32 21.69
N LEU A 60 -70.48 18.18 21.43
CA LEU A 60 -71.35 17.96 20.26
C LEU A 60 -72.74 18.61 20.53
N PRO A 61 -73.60 18.88 19.53
CA PRO A 61 -73.39 19.05 18.07
C PRO A 61 -74.24 20.18 17.43
N VAL A 62 -73.79 20.86 16.35
CA VAL A 62 -74.69 21.41 15.29
C VAL A 62 -73.95 21.57 13.95
N ALA A 63 -74.41 20.80 12.96
CA ALA A 63 -74.57 21.03 11.51
C ALA A 63 -73.51 21.78 10.62
N MET A 64 -73.13 21.05 9.56
CA MET A 64 -72.81 21.47 8.17
C MET A 64 -71.41 22.02 7.84
N PRO A 65 -70.94 21.94 6.57
CA PRO A 65 -70.98 20.84 5.60
C PRO A 65 -69.57 20.54 4.99
N TYR A 66 -69.46 19.36 4.37
CA TYR A 66 -68.33 18.85 3.57
C TYR A 66 -67.48 19.88 2.80
N ILE A 67 -66.17 19.92 3.08
CA ILE A 67 -65.12 20.02 2.07
C ILE A 67 -64.07 18.96 2.40
N HIS A 68 -64.22 17.78 1.80
CA HIS A 68 -63.12 16.82 1.75
C HIS A 68 -62.07 17.40 0.79
N ASN A 69 -61.03 18.03 1.33
CA ASN A 69 -59.76 18.07 0.63
C ASN A 69 -59.28 16.62 0.53
N TYR A 70 -59.60 15.97 -0.58
CA TYR A 70 -59.08 14.67 -0.98
C TYR A 70 -57.58 14.86 -1.25
N ASP A 71 -56.80 14.93 -0.18
CA ASP A 71 -55.36 15.07 -0.28
C ASP A 71 -54.78 13.73 -0.73
N ALA A 72 -54.54 13.62 -2.04
CA ALA A 72 -53.94 12.43 -2.63
C ALA A 72 -52.54 12.17 -2.06
N ALA A 73 -51.86 13.18 -1.52
CA ALA A 73 -50.55 13.05 -0.91
C ALA A 73 -50.62 12.31 0.44
N SER A 74 -51.63 12.60 1.27
CA SER A 74 -51.85 11.88 2.55
C SER A 74 -52.23 10.42 2.32
N LYS A 75 -53.10 10.15 1.32
CA LYS A 75 -53.42 8.77 0.93
C LYS A 75 -52.22 8.04 0.35
N PHE A 76 -51.32 8.73 -0.35
CA PHE A 76 -50.11 8.12 -0.89
C PHE A 76 -49.09 7.81 0.21
N SER A 77 -48.91 8.69 1.21
CA SER A 77 -48.09 8.39 2.39
C SER A 77 -48.68 7.26 3.22
N ASP A 78 -50.00 7.24 3.41
CA ASP A 78 -50.70 6.18 4.13
C ASP A 78 -50.59 4.84 3.39
N LEU A 79 -50.69 4.85 2.05
CA LEU A 79 -50.51 3.64 1.24
C LEU A 79 -49.07 3.11 1.33
N LYS A 80 -48.07 4.01 1.33
CA LYS A 80 -46.66 3.66 1.49
C LYS A 80 -46.39 3.08 2.88
N MET A 81 -46.93 3.71 3.93
CA MET A 81 -46.85 3.25 5.31
C MET A 81 -47.56 1.89 5.46
N THR A 82 -48.74 1.72 4.87
CA THR A 82 -49.49 0.46 4.90
C THR A 82 -48.70 -0.66 4.22
N ARG A 83 -48.04 -0.38 3.09
CA ARG A 83 -47.18 -1.36 2.41
C ARG A 83 -45.96 -1.74 3.23
N GLN A 84 -45.35 -0.76 3.90
CA GLN A 84 -44.23 -1.01 4.81
C GLN A 84 -44.67 -1.86 6.01
N LEU A 85 -45.76 -1.48 6.68
CA LEU A 85 -46.32 -2.25 7.80
C LEU A 85 -46.72 -3.66 7.38
N ALA A 86 -47.29 -3.85 6.19
CA ALA A 86 -47.59 -5.18 5.66
C ALA A 86 -46.32 -6.03 5.49
N SER A 87 -45.22 -5.43 5.00
CA SER A 87 -43.92 -6.11 4.90
C SER A 87 -43.33 -6.43 6.27
N GLU A 88 -43.45 -5.52 7.23
CA GLU A 88 -43.01 -5.73 8.61
C GLU A 88 -43.81 -6.85 9.29
N ILE A 89 -45.12 -6.92 9.07
CA ILE A 89 -45.98 -8.01 9.58
C ILE A 89 -45.50 -9.36 9.05
N THR A 90 -45.18 -9.45 7.75
CA THR A 90 -44.66 -10.70 7.18
C THR A 90 -43.29 -11.06 7.73
N GLN A 91 -42.42 -10.07 7.94
CA GLN A 91 -41.09 -10.28 8.49
C GLN A 91 -41.15 -10.72 9.97
N GLN A 92 -41.95 -10.03 10.78
CA GLN A 92 -42.17 -10.38 12.18
C GLN A 92 -42.90 -11.72 12.32
N GLY A 93 -43.81 -12.04 11.41
CA GLY A 93 -44.45 -13.36 11.34
C GLY A 93 -43.45 -14.48 11.08
N ALA A 94 -42.48 -14.28 10.19
CA ALA A 94 -41.40 -15.24 9.95
C ALA A 94 -40.48 -15.41 11.17
N ILE A 95 -40.08 -14.30 11.79
CA ILE A 95 -39.27 -14.30 13.02
C ILE A 95 -40.01 -15.03 14.15
N LEU A 96 -41.30 -14.76 14.32
CA LEU A 96 -42.13 -15.40 15.32
C LEU A 96 -42.28 -16.90 15.05
N TYR A 97 -42.47 -17.31 13.79
CA TYR A 97 -42.53 -18.72 13.40
C TYR A 97 -41.23 -19.45 13.76
N ASP A 98 -40.07 -18.86 13.47
CA ASP A 98 -38.78 -19.46 13.81
C ASP A 98 -38.56 -19.55 15.32
N HIS A 99 -39.01 -18.55 16.09
CA HIS A 99 -38.94 -18.58 17.55
C HIS A 99 -39.89 -19.61 18.16
N LEU A 100 -41.14 -19.69 17.69
CA LEU A 100 -42.11 -20.69 18.14
C LEU A 100 -41.67 -22.11 17.76
N GLY A 101 -41.02 -22.28 16.61
CA GLY A 101 -40.45 -23.57 16.21
C GLY A 101 -39.40 -24.09 17.19
N LYS A 102 -38.66 -23.19 17.85
CA LYS A 102 -37.67 -23.53 18.89
C LYS A 102 -38.28 -23.67 20.30
N GLU A 103 -39.53 -23.28 20.50
CA GLU A 103 -40.12 -23.22 21.85
C GLU A 103 -40.21 -24.60 22.51
N ALA A 104 -40.42 -25.69 21.75
CA ALA A 104 -40.45 -27.04 22.32
C ALA A 104 -39.12 -27.43 22.96
N GLU A 105 -38.00 -27.22 22.24
CA GLU A 105 -36.64 -27.46 22.72
C GLU A 105 -36.27 -26.51 23.86
N LEU A 106 -36.52 -25.21 23.69
CA LEU A 106 -36.22 -24.20 24.70
C LEU A 106 -37.01 -24.43 26.00
N LYS A 107 -38.26 -24.88 25.89
CA LYS A 107 -39.09 -25.24 27.05
C LYS A 107 -38.50 -26.43 27.78
N GLU A 108 -38.08 -27.47 27.07
CA GLU A 108 -37.46 -28.66 27.68
C GLU A 108 -36.16 -28.29 28.41
N ILE A 109 -35.25 -27.55 27.76
CA ILE A 109 -34.01 -27.04 28.36
C ILE A 109 -34.31 -26.17 29.58
N ARG A 110 -35.30 -25.26 29.47
CA ARG A 110 -35.71 -24.40 30.58
C ARG A 110 -36.26 -25.20 31.74
N THR A 111 -37.16 -26.17 31.51
CA THR A 111 -37.67 -27.03 32.58
C THR A 111 -36.57 -27.87 33.21
N ALA A 112 -35.64 -28.42 32.42
CA ALA A 112 -34.50 -29.18 32.91
C ALA A 112 -33.52 -28.31 33.71
N THR A 113 -33.34 -27.05 33.33
CA THR A 113 -32.47 -26.10 34.04
C THR A 113 -33.13 -25.59 35.32
N LEU A 114 -34.44 -25.35 35.30
CA LEU A 114 -35.22 -24.95 36.49
C LEU A 114 -35.42 -26.09 37.47
N SER A 115 -35.46 -27.34 37.00
CA SER A 115 -35.56 -28.53 37.85
C SER A 115 -34.20 -28.98 38.41
N LYS A 116 -33.08 -28.45 37.89
CA LYS A 116 -31.77 -28.64 38.52
C LYS A 116 -31.78 -27.98 39.88
N GLN A 117 -31.68 -28.79 40.91
CA GLN A 117 -31.32 -28.32 42.24
C GLN A 117 -29.90 -27.74 42.16
N LEU A 118 -29.78 -26.43 42.33
CA LEU A 118 -28.48 -25.76 42.37
C LEU A 118 -27.77 -26.14 43.67
N GLU A 119 -26.84 -27.08 43.60
CA GLU A 119 -26.00 -27.43 44.73
C GLU A 119 -25.00 -26.29 44.96
N ILE A 120 -25.11 -25.64 46.11
CA ILE A 120 -24.26 -24.49 46.49
C ILE A 120 -22.78 -24.89 46.43
N THR A 121 -22.47 -26.12 46.81
CA THR A 121 -21.15 -26.76 46.76
C THR A 121 -20.55 -26.80 45.35
N ASP A 122 -21.33 -27.16 44.33
CA ASP A 122 -20.86 -27.20 42.94
C ASP A 122 -20.63 -25.79 42.38
N ILE A 123 -21.49 -24.84 42.75
CA ILE A 123 -21.34 -23.43 42.36
C ILE A 123 -20.06 -22.85 42.99
N GLU A 124 -19.85 -23.08 44.28
CA GLU A 124 -18.64 -22.64 44.98
C GLU A 124 -17.38 -23.23 44.36
N LYS A 125 -17.39 -24.53 44.02
CA LYS A 125 -16.26 -25.18 43.36
C LYS A 125 -15.98 -24.58 41.99
N CYS A 126 -17.03 -24.38 41.17
CA CYS A 126 -16.89 -23.76 39.85
C CYS A 126 -16.36 -22.32 39.96
N LEU A 127 -16.82 -21.56 40.96
CA LEU A 127 -16.32 -20.21 41.23
C LEU A 127 -14.84 -20.24 41.65
N GLN A 128 -14.46 -21.16 42.52
CA GLN A 128 -13.07 -21.33 42.95
C GLN A 128 -12.15 -21.70 41.78
N ASP A 129 -12.59 -22.59 40.90
CA ASP A 129 -11.82 -22.99 39.73
C ASP A 129 -11.69 -21.83 38.72
N ALA A 130 -12.74 -21.03 38.53
CA ALA A 130 -12.68 -19.81 37.72
C ALA A 130 -11.71 -18.78 38.30
N ILE A 131 -11.72 -18.58 39.62
CA ILE A 131 -10.78 -17.68 40.31
C ILE A 131 -9.34 -18.15 40.10
N LYS A 132 -9.07 -19.46 40.29
CA LYS A 132 -7.73 -20.04 40.06
C LYS A 132 -7.28 -19.83 38.62
N ALA A 133 -8.13 -20.11 37.64
CA ALA A 133 -7.81 -19.92 36.24
C ALA A 133 -7.45 -18.46 35.92
N VAL A 134 -8.20 -17.49 36.47
CA VAL A 134 -7.89 -16.05 36.28
C VAL A 134 -6.57 -15.66 36.98
N LEU A 135 -6.29 -16.20 38.16
CA LEU A 135 -5.03 -15.95 38.87
C LEU A 135 -3.83 -16.52 38.09
N GLU A 136 -3.96 -17.73 37.54
CA GLU A 136 -2.93 -18.34 36.69
C GLU A 136 -2.70 -17.53 35.42
N GLN A 137 -3.77 -17.11 34.74
CA GLN A 137 -3.67 -16.24 33.56
C GLN A 137 -3.01 -14.90 33.89
N THR A 138 -3.33 -14.32 35.04
CA THR A 138 -2.73 -13.05 35.50
C THR A 138 -1.23 -13.22 35.75
N SER A 139 -0.84 -14.29 36.43
CA SER A 139 0.57 -14.63 36.67
C SER A 139 1.33 -14.88 35.36
N GLU A 140 0.73 -15.60 34.41
CA GLU A 140 1.34 -15.84 33.11
C GLU A 140 1.52 -14.54 32.32
N LEU A 141 0.51 -13.66 32.31
CA LEU A 141 0.59 -12.36 31.67
C LEU A 141 1.68 -11.48 32.30
N GLN A 142 1.82 -11.49 33.63
CA GLN A 142 2.90 -10.79 34.31
C GLN A 142 4.27 -11.29 33.86
N ARG A 143 4.48 -12.62 33.80
CA ARG A 143 5.73 -13.20 33.30
C ARG A 143 6.03 -12.80 31.85
N ARG A 144 5.00 -12.76 30.99
CA ARG A 144 5.13 -12.32 29.59
C ARG A 144 5.52 -10.85 29.50
N ILE A 145 4.93 -9.98 30.33
CA ILE A 145 5.28 -8.55 30.41
C ILE A 145 6.75 -8.38 30.80
N GLU A 146 7.22 -9.10 31.82
CA GLU A 146 8.61 -9.04 32.25
C GLU A 146 9.58 -9.50 31.16
N SER A 147 9.23 -10.59 30.45
CA SER A 147 10.02 -11.07 29.31
C SER A 147 10.10 -10.03 28.20
N VAL A 148 8.97 -9.43 27.82
CA VAL A 148 8.92 -8.39 26.78
C VAL A 148 9.73 -7.16 27.19
N ALA A 149 9.63 -6.72 28.45
CA ALA A 149 10.40 -5.59 28.96
C ALA A 149 11.92 -5.85 28.91
N SER A 150 12.34 -7.08 29.23
CA SER A 150 13.74 -7.51 29.09
C SER A 150 14.19 -7.51 27.62
N ASP A 151 13.36 -8.05 26.72
CA ASP A 151 13.66 -8.09 25.28
C ASP A 151 13.73 -6.69 24.67
N GLU A 152 12.84 -5.79 25.07
CA GLU A 152 12.83 -4.39 24.68
C GLU A 152 14.13 -3.69 25.11
N ALA A 153 14.53 -3.82 26.38
CA ALA A 153 15.77 -3.24 26.88
C ALA A 153 17.01 -3.78 26.13
N ASN A 154 17.03 -5.07 25.82
CA ASN A 154 18.10 -5.70 25.05
C ASN A 154 18.16 -5.19 23.60
N LEU A 155 17.00 -5.01 22.96
CA LEU A 155 16.90 -4.47 21.60
C LEU A 155 17.32 -3.00 21.56
N GLU A 156 16.89 -2.18 22.52
CA GLU A 156 17.28 -0.78 22.59
C GLU A 156 18.80 -0.63 22.76
N ALA A 157 19.41 -1.44 23.63
CA ALA A 157 20.87 -1.48 23.77
C ALA A 157 21.60 -1.89 22.47
N LYS A 158 21.02 -2.81 21.68
CA LYS A 158 21.58 -3.19 20.37
C LYS A 158 21.42 -2.06 19.34
N ILE A 159 20.26 -1.40 19.32
CA ILE A 159 19.97 -0.27 18.44
C ILE A 159 20.97 0.86 18.72
N GLU A 160 21.19 1.21 19.98
CA GLU A 160 22.10 2.30 20.35
C GLU A 160 23.56 2.00 19.99
N LYS A 161 24.02 0.75 20.22
CA LYS A 161 25.32 0.29 19.74
C LYS A 161 25.44 0.41 18.21
N LYS A 162 24.39 0.08 17.47
CA LYS A 162 24.39 0.18 16.01
C LYS A 162 24.34 1.62 15.50
N LYS A 163 23.60 2.51 16.16
CA LYS A 163 23.56 3.95 15.85
C LYS A 163 24.94 4.58 16.02
N THR A 164 25.60 4.33 17.15
CA THR A 164 26.95 4.88 17.42
C THR A 164 28.00 4.33 16.44
N GLU A 165 27.94 3.03 16.09
CA GLU A 165 28.79 2.42 15.07
C GLU A 165 28.56 3.05 13.68
N LEU A 166 27.29 3.23 13.31
CA LEU A 166 26.90 3.86 12.04
C LEU A 166 27.42 5.30 11.96
N GLU A 167 27.24 6.10 13.01
CA GLU A 167 27.72 7.49 13.05
C GLU A 167 29.25 7.56 12.90
N ARG A 168 29.98 6.67 13.58
CA ARG A 168 31.44 6.58 13.44
C ARG A 168 31.85 6.22 12.01
N ASN A 169 31.17 5.24 11.40
CA ASN A 169 31.45 4.82 10.03
C ASN A 169 31.09 5.91 9.02
N GLN A 170 29.99 6.64 9.21
CA GLN A 170 29.62 7.79 8.39
C GLN A 170 30.67 8.90 8.47
N LYS A 171 31.14 9.25 9.67
CA LYS A 171 32.24 10.21 9.85
C LYS A 171 33.51 9.74 9.13
N ARG A 172 33.90 8.47 9.30
CA ARG A 172 35.07 7.89 8.62
C ARG A 172 34.92 7.93 7.09
N LEU A 173 33.75 7.59 6.57
CA LEU A 173 33.45 7.64 5.14
C LEU A 173 33.53 9.09 4.61
N ALA A 174 32.99 10.05 5.35
CA ALA A 174 33.06 11.46 4.99
C ALA A 174 34.53 11.94 4.93
N THR A 175 35.36 11.58 5.90
CA THR A 175 36.80 11.87 5.87
C THR A 175 37.49 11.20 4.68
N LEU A 176 37.22 9.92 4.41
CA LEU A 176 37.81 9.21 3.28
C LEU A 176 37.40 9.82 1.93
N ARG A 177 36.16 10.31 1.80
CA ARG A 177 35.70 11.01 0.59
C ARG A 177 36.29 12.40 0.43
N ALA A 178 36.56 13.10 1.53
CA ALA A 178 37.14 14.43 1.50
C ALA A 178 38.63 14.41 1.12
N VAL A 179 39.33 13.32 1.41
CA VAL A 179 40.77 13.20 1.14
C VAL A 179 40.99 12.68 -0.28
N ARG A 180 41.67 13.50 -1.10
CA ARG A 180 42.19 13.09 -2.41
C ARG A 180 43.28 12.02 -2.20
N PRO A 181 43.21 10.84 -2.84
CA PRO A 181 44.26 9.84 -2.72
C PRO A 181 45.61 10.35 -3.23
N ALA A 182 46.70 10.05 -2.51
CA ALA A 182 48.04 10.58 -2.82
C ALA A 182 48.57 10.15 -4.21
N PHE A 183 48.10 9.01 -4.73
CA PHE A 183 48.49 8.52 -6.06
C PHE A 183 47.72 9.19 -7.21
N MET A 184 46.67 9.97 -6.93
CA MET A 184 45.87 10.60 -7.99
C MET A 184 46.70 11.59 -8.81
N ASP A 185 47.62 12.32 -8.16
CA ASP A 185 48.47 13.30 -8.84
C ASP A 185 49.44 12.59 -9.81
N GLU A 186 49.96 11.42 -9.41
CA GLU A 186 50.81 10.61 -10.27
C GLU A 186 50.01 9.97 -11.41
N TYR A 187 48.79 9.52 -11.14
CA TYR A 187 47.87 9.00 -12.15
C TYR A 187 47.56 10.05 -13.23
N GLU A 188 47.14 11.25 -12.83
CA GLU A 188 46.83 12.35 -13.76
C GLU A 188 48.05 12.73 -14.60
N ARG A 189 49.24 12.78 -14.01
CA ARG A 189 50.50 13.02 -14.75
C ARG A 189 50.75 11.93 -15.80
N ILE A 190 50.60 10.65 -15.43
CA ILE A 190 50.82 9.53 -16.36
C ILE A 190 49.77 9.53 -17.49
N GLU A 191 48.51 9.89 -17.19
CA GLU A 191 47.48 10.05 -18.23
C GLU A 191 47.85 11.15 -19.23
N GLU A 192 48.35 12.29 -18.76
CA GLU A 192 48.83 13.35 -19.64
C GLU A 192 50.01 12.89 -20.51
N GLU A 193 51.00 12.23 -19.92
CA GLU A 193 52.14 11.66 -20.65
C GLU A 193 51.68 10.64 -21.70
N LEU A 194 50.75 9.74 -21.34
CA LEU A 194 50.17 8.77 -22.26
C LEU A 194 49.47 9.44 -23.44
N SER A 195 48.70 10.50 -23.18
CA SER A 195 48.01 11.28 -24.22
C SER A 195 49.02 11.91 -25.20
N GLN A 196 50.10 12.50 -24.69
CA GLN A 196 51.15 13.10 -25.52
C GLN A 196 51.87 12.05 -26.38
N VAL A 197 52.23 10.91 -25.79
CA VAL A 197 52.88 9.81 -26.50
C VAL A 197 51.96 9.22 -27.57
N TYR A 198 50.67 9.06 -27.26
CA TYR A 198 49.67 8.59 -28.21
C TYR A 198 49.53 9.55 -29.40
N GLY A 199 49.46 10.87 -29.15
CA GLY A 199 49.45 11.88 -30.21
C GLY A 199 50.66 11.77 -31.13
N THR A 200 51.86 11.60 -30.55
CA THR A 200 53.10 11.40 -31.32
C THR A 200 53.07 10.09 -32.12
N TYR A 201 52.57 9.01 -31.53
CA TYR A 201 52.44 7.71 -32.17
C TYR A 201 51.52 7.77 -33.40
N VAL A 202 50.36 8.43 -33.29
CA VAL A 202 49.42 8.61 -34.41
C VAL A 202 50.08 9.33 -35.58
N VAL A 203 50.84 10.41 -35.31
CA VAL A 203 51.59 11.13 -36.36
C VAL A 203 52.63 10.22 -37.01
N LYS A 204 53.40 9.47 -36.21
CA LYS A 204 54.41 8.53 -36.72
C LYS A 204 53.79 7.45 -37.61
N ILE A 205 52.67 6.86 -37.21
CA ILE A 205 51.95 5.87 -38.02
C ILE A 205 51.47 6.49 -39.33
N ARG A 206 50.90 7.70 -39.30
CA ARG A 206 50.47 8.38 -40.53
C ARG A 206 51.65 8.65 -41.46
N CYS A 207 52.78 9.13 -40.93
CA CYS A 207 53.99 9.36 -41.72
C CYS A 207 54.56 8.05 -42.28
N LEU A 208 54.54 6.98 -41.50
CA LEU A 208 55.01 5.66 -41.92
C LEU A 208 54.14 5.12 -43.06
N ALA A 209 52.82 5.15 -42.92
CA ALA A 209 51.89 4.70 -43.96
C ALA A 209 52.10 5.48 -45.28
N TYR A 210 52.32 6.81 -45.20
CA TYR A 210 52.64 7.62 -46.37
C TYR A 210 53.97 7.20 -47.03
N LEU A 211 55.01 6.95 -46.23
CA LEU A 211 56.31 6.53 -46.77
C LEU A 211 56.27 5.12 -47.35
N GLU A 212 55.51 4.20 -46.76
CA GLU A 212 55.26 2.86 -47.31
C GLU A 212 54.57 2.94 -48.67
N GLU A 213 53.53 3.77 -48.80
CA GLU A 213 52.84 3.99 -50.08
C GLU A 213 53.79 4.53 -51.15
N GLN A 214 54.59 5.54 -50.82
CA GLN A 214 55.59 6.10 -51.73
C GLN A 214 56.66 5.06 -52.14
N LEU A 215 57.07 4.19 -51.22
CA LEU A 215 58.02 3.12 -51.50
C LEU A 215 57.41 2.08 -52.45
N GLU A 216 56.16 1.68 -52.23
CA GLU A 216 55.44 0.79 -53.15
C GLU A 216 55.30 1.38 -54.56
N GLU A 217 55.01 2.68 -54.67
CA GLU A 217 54.93 3.37 -55.96
C GLU A 217 56.26 3.34 -56.70
N LEU A 218 57.37 3.61 -56.01
CA LEU A 218 58.72 3.52 -56.57
C LEU A 218 59.07 2.10 -57.02
N GLU A 219 58.75 1.09 -56.21
CA GLU A 219 58.96 -0.31 -56.60
C GLU A 219 58.14 -0.71 -57.83
N LYS A 220 56.88 -0.27 -57.91
CA LYS A 220 56.01 -0.49 -59.08
C LYS A 220 56.61 0.18 -60.32
N ALA A 221 57.07 1.44 -60.20
CA ALA A 221 57.71 2.15 -61.29
C ALA A 221 59.01 1.46 -61.75
N GLN A 222 59.86 1.03 -60.83
CA GLN A 222 61.08 0.28 -61.16
C GLN A 222 60.79 -1.06 -61.84
N LYS A 223 59.76 -1.79 -61.39
CA LYS A 223 59.31 -3.04 -62.03
C LYS A 223 58.82 -2.79 -63.46
N ILE A 224 58.05 -1.72 -63.68
CA ILE A 224 57.58 -1.32 -65.01
C ILE A 224 58.77 -0.96 -65.90
N GLU A 225 59.68 -0.10 -65.43
CA GLU A 225 60.90 0.30 -66.16
C GLU A 225 61.76 -0.92 -66.52
N PHE A 226 61.96 -1.85 -65.60
CA PHE A 226 62.68 -3.09 -65.84
C PHE A 226 61.97 -3.96 -66.89
N ALA A 227 60.65 -4.14 -66.78
CA ALA A 227 59.87 -4.92 -67.75
C ALA A 227 59.89 -4.28 -69.15
N VAL A 228 59.80 -2.94 -69.25
CA VAL A 228 59.95 -2.20 -70.51
C VAL A 228 61.35 -2.40 -71.08
N ARG A 229 62.40 -2.33 -70.26
CA ARG A 229 63.79 -2.58 -70.68
C ARG A 229 63.98 -4.00 -71.17
N GLU A 230 63.41 -5.00 -70.49
CA GLU A 230 63.47 -6.40 -70.88
C GLU A 230 62.69 -6.66 -72.19
N GLN A 231 61.50 -6.08 -72.34
CA GLN A 231 60.75 -6.13 -73.60
C GLN A 231 61.51 -5.49 -74.75
N ARG A 232 62.13 -4.32 -74.55
CA ARG A 232 62.99 -3.67 -75.56
C ARG A 232 64.16 -4.56 -75.97
N MET A 233 64.83 -5.21 -75.01
CA MET A 233 65.90 -6.18 -75.31
C MET A 233 65.37 -7.39 -76.09
N LYS A 234 64.21 -7.94 -75.73
CA LYS A 234 63.56 -9.05 -76.45
C LYS A 234 63.14 -8.68 -77.88
N THR A 235 62.61 -7.47 -78.11
CA THR A 235 62.26 -7.00 -79.45
C THR A 235 63.49 -6.71 -80.30
N ALA A 236 64.59 -6.23 -79.70
CA ALA A 236 65.86 -6.06 -80.40
C ALA A 236 66.57 -7.39 -80.72
N ALA A 237 66.30 -8.45 -79.93
CA ALA A 237 66.85 -9.78 -80.12
C ALA A 237 65.99 -10.71 -81.01
N ARG A 238 64.76 -10.32 -81.39
CA ARG A 238 64.01 -11.01 -82.46
C ARG A 238 64.57 -10.51 -83.80
N PRO A 239 65.34 -11.31 -84.56
CA PRO A 239 65.80 -10.88 -85.87
C PRO A 239 64.59 -10.60 -86.75
N SER A 240 64.66 -9.52 -87.52
CA SER A 240 63.76 -9.26 -88.63
C SER A 240 63.96 -10.34 -89.69
N ASP A 241 63.30 -11.48 -89.55
CA ASP A 241 63.30 -12.61 -90.50
C ASP A 241 62.65 -12.27 -91.87
N GLN A 242 62.36 -11.00 -92.11
CA GLN A 242 61.97 -10.49 -93.44
C GLN A 242 63.18 -10.17 -94.34
N GLY A 243 64.41 -10.20 -93.83
CA GLY A 243 65.62 -9.94 -94.62
C GLY A 243 66.33 -11.17 -95.21
N LEU A 244 66.04 -12.37 -94.71
CA LEU A 244 66.70 -13.61 -95.15
C LEU A 244 65.97 -14.34 -96.28
N ALA A 245 64.64 -14.21 -96.38
CA ALA A 245 63.88 -14.76 -97.51
C ALA A 245 64.19 -14.02 -98.84
N ALA A 246 64.41 -12.70 -98.81
CA ALA A 246 64.69 -11.91 -100.01
C ALA A 246 66.12 -12.09 -100.57
N LYS A 247 67.06 -12.67 -99.80
CA LYS A 247 68.44 -12.93 -100.25
C LYS A 247 68.66 -14.34 -100.80
N GLN A 248 67.74 -15.27 -100.52
CA GLN A 248 67.78 -16.61 -101.12
C GLN A 248 67.13 -16.64 -102.51
N GLU A 249 66.11 -15.82 -102.76
CA GLU A 249 65.51 -15.69 -104.12
C GLU A 249 66.40 -14.95 -105.12
N PHE A 250 67.39 -14.15 -104.68
CA PHE A 250 68.33 -13.45 -105.57
C PHE A 250 69.61 -14.25 -105.86
N SER A 251 69.93 -15.27 -105.03
CA SER A 251 71.10 -16.13 -105.21
C SER A 251 70.86 -17.29 -106.19
N ASP A 252 69.61 -17.76 -106.34
CA ASP A 252 69.24 -18.82 -107.30
C ASP A 252 69.04 -18.28 -108.74
N ALA A 253 69.07 -16.96 -108.95
CA ALA A 253 68.84 -16.31 -110.25
C ALA A 253 70.12 -16.02 -111.07
N LEU A 254 71.32 -16.23 -110.51
CA LEU A 254 72.60 -16.00 -111.20
C LEU A 254 73.48 -17.24 -111.09
N GLY A 255 73.04 -18.31 -111.74
CA GLY A 255 73.88 -19.45 -112.05
C GLY A 255 75.12 -19.03 -112.84
N LEU A 256 76.28 -19.15 -112.22
CA LEU A 256 77.57 -19.27 -112.90
C LEU A 256 78.24 -20.54 -112.41
N ASP A 257 78.03 -21.55 -113.24
CA ASP A 257 78.79 -22.79 -113.35
C ASP A 257 80.24 -22.51 -113.78
N VAL A 258 81.06 -23.55 -113.71
CA VAL A 258 82.47 -23.71 -114.16
C VAL A 258 83.53 -23.37 -113.09
N ALA A 259 84.33 -24.30 -112.55
CA ALA A 259 84.87 -25.57 -113.08
C ALA A 259 84.91 -26.70 -112.04
#